data_AF-A0AA38P898-F1
#
_entry.id   AF-A0AA38P898-F1
#
_cell.length_a   1.000
_cell.length_b   1.000
_cell.length_c   1.000
_cell.angle_alpha   90.00
_cell.angle_beta   90.00
_cell.angle_gamma   90.00
#
_symmetry.space_group_name_H-M   'P 1'
#
loop_
_entity.id
_entity.type
_entity.pdbx_description
1 polymer ?
#
loop_
_entity_poly.entity_id
_entity_poly.type
_entity_poly.pdbx_seq_one_letter_code
_entity_poly.pdbx_strand_id
1 'polypeptide(L)'
;MSGNSEYDSSFTQQHVHVPVPESEVARLTSKVLIGSKVVQPHPIDLGSGRKNLLFVFPDLAVRNLGTFRLRYKFFDLFSSPPGSRHTNIQAECIGGSFRIFSTKHFPGLQISTDLTKRISAHGVALNIRNSERRNKKRKDGNDRCQIDDEIY
;
A
#
# COMPACT_ATOMS: atom_id res chain seq x y z
N MET A 1 48.10 -12.71 39.59
CA MET A 1 47.20 -12.76 38.43
C MET A 1 45.78 -12.55 38.94
N SER A 2 45.32 -11.30 38.94
CA SER A 2 43.98 -10.94 39.40
C SER A 2 43.41 -10.00 38.34
N GLY A 3 42.64 -10.56 37.41
CA GLY A 3 42.00 -9.81 36.35
C GLY A 3 40.75 -9.11 36.88
N ASN A 4 40.73 -7.78 36.78
CA ASN A 4 39.51 -7.00 36.93
C ASN A 4 38.75 -7.08 35.60
N SER A 5 37.57 -7.71 35.59
CA SER A 5 36.61 -7.59 34.49
C SER A 5 35.74 -6.36 34.75
N GLU A 6 36.09 -5.27 34.08
CA GLU A 6 35.29 -4.06 33.96
C GLU A 6 34.06 -4.38 33.12
N TYR A 7 32.89 -4.40 33.74
CA TYR A 7 31.62 -4.59 33.04
C TYR A 7 31.23 -3.25 32.41
N ASP A 8 31.62 -3.05 31.14
CA ASP A 8 31.19 -1.93 30.32
C ASP A 8 29.66 -1.94 30.21
N SER A 9 29.05 -1.06 30.99
CA SER A 9 27.62 -0.87 31.12
C SER A 9 27.19 0.25 30.18
N SER A 10 27.41 0.08 28.88
CA SER A 10 26.96 1.05 27.89
C SER A 10 26.11 0.39 26.80
N PHE A 11 24.95 1.02 26.58
CA PHE A 11 24.13 0.92 25.39
C PHE A 11 23.00 -0.13 25.32
N THR A 12 21.98 0.07 26.15
CA THR A 12 20.60 -0.04 25.65
C THR A 12 19.84 1.23 25.99
N GLN A 13 20.01 2.28 25.19
CA GLN A 13 19.06 3.39 25.20
C GLN A 13 17.75 2.86 24.60
N GLN A 14 16.92 2.26 25.45
CA GLN A 14 15.52 2.00 25.13
C GLN A 14 14.89 3.37 24.86
N HIS A 15 14.65 3.68 23.58
CA HIS A 15 13.78 4.79 23.21
C HIS A 15 12.41 4.52 23.83
N VAL A 16 12.12 5.22 24.93
CA VAL A 16 10.81 5.21 25.58
C VAL A 16 9.81 5.74 24.56
N HIS A 17 9.01 4.86 23.98
CA HIS A 17 7.92 5.26 23.09
C HIS A 17 6.81 5.84 23.97
N VAL A 18 6.91 7.14 24.25
CA VAL A 18 5.81 7.89 24.87
C VAL A 18 4.61 7.78 23.92
N PRO A 19 3.49 7.17 24.35
CA PRO A 19 2.30 7.08 23.51
C PRO A 19 1.82 8.50 23.20
N VAL A 20 1.87 8.90 21.94
CA VAL A 20 1.30 10.17 21.49
C VAL A 20 -0.23 10.06 21.65
N PRO A 21 -0.89 11.01 22.33
CA PRO A 21 -2.34 10.99 22.49
C PRO A 21 -3.06 10.90 21.13
N GLU A 22 -4.19 10.19 21.08
CA GLU A 22 -4.97 10.02 19.85
C GLU A 22 -5.35 11.35 19.20
N SER A 23 -5.71 12.33 20.03
CA SER A 23 -6.06 13.69 19.59
C SER A 23 -4.90 14.37 18.87
N GLU A 24 -3.67 14.14 19.34
CA GLU A 24 -2.48 14.71 18.74
C GLU A 24 -2.11 13.97 17.45
N VAL A 25 -2.21 12.65 17.42
CA VAL A 25 -2.05 11.87 16.18
C VAL A 25 -3.05 12.33 15.13
N ALA A 26 -4.32 12.48 15.51
CA ALA A 26 -5.37 12.98 14.62
C ALA A 26 -5.07 14.40 14.13
N ARG A 27 -4.66 15.31 15.02
CA ARG A 27 -4.29 16.69 14.67
C ARG A 27 -3.17 16.72 13.63
N LEU A 28 -2.10 15.96 13.86
CA LEU A 28 -0.91 15.93 13.01
C LEU A 28 -1.16 15.24 11.66
N THR A 29 -2.03 14.24 11.61
CA THR A 29 -2.21 13.39 10.42
C THR A 29 -3.48 13.67 9.62
N SER A 30 -4.44 14.40 10.18
CA SER A 30 -5.77 14.65 9.58
C SER A 30 -5.71 15.19 8.14
N LYS A 31 -4.77 16.10 7.86
CA LYS A 31 -4.58 16.72 6.52
C LYS A 31 -3.49 16.06 5.67
N VAL A 32 -2.80 15.06 6.20
CA VAL A 32 -1.62 14.43 5.57
C VAL A 32 -2.04 13.30 4.63
N LEU A 33 -2.84 12.36 5.14
CA LEU A 33 -3.46 11.31 4.34
C LEU A 33 -4.69 11.89 3.65
N ILE A 34 -4.93 11.57 2.38
CA ILE A 34 -6.09 12.00 1.59
C ILE A 34 -6.63 10.82 0.79
N GLY A 35 -7.81 11.00 0.20
CA GLY A 35 -8.55 9.94 -0.50
C GLY A 35 -9.54 9.22 0.41
N SER A 36 -9.93 8.01 -0.01
CA SER A 36 -10.95 7.18 0.61
C SER A 36 -10.39 6.38 1.80
N LYS A 37 -10.60 6.90 3.01
CA LYS A 37 -10.07 6.34 4.29
C LYS A 37 -10.93 5.27 4.93
N VAL A 38 -12.15 5.06 4.43
CA VAL A 38 -13.13 4.11 4.96
C VAL A 38 -13.57 3.23 3.81
N VAL A 39 -13.57 1.91 4.03
CA VAL A 39 -13.92 0.92 3.01
C VAL A 39 -14.76 -0.18 3.65
N GLN A 40 -15.62 -0.79 2.84
CA GLN A 40 -16.39 -1.96 3.24
C GLN A 40 -15.60 -3.26 2.97
N PRO A 41 -15.86 -4.33 3.73
CA PRO A 41 -15.22 -5.62 3.48
C PRO A 41 -15.73 -6.23 2.17
N HIS A 42 -14.80 -6.82 1.40
CA HIS A 42 -15.10 -7.59 0.20
C HIS A 42 -14.87 -9.08 0.50
N PRO A 43 -15.92 -9.94 0.45
CA PRO A 43 -15.75 -11.37 0.62
C PRO A 43 -15.10 -11.99 -0.61
N ILE A 44 -13.90 -12.55 -0.44
CA ILE A 44 -13.10 -13.12 -1.53
C ILE A 44 -12.56 -14.50 -1.13
N ASP A 45 -12.69 -15.47 -2.02
CA ASP A 45 -11.96 -16.75 -1.93
C ASP A 45 -10.64 -16.62 -2.67
N LEU A 46 -9.53 -16.75 -1.96
CA LEU A 46 -8.18 -16.63 -2.52
C LEU A 46 -7.62 -17.96 -3.02
N GLY A 47 -8.47 -18.95 -3.28
CA GLY A 47 -8.11 -20.27 -3.81
C GLY A 47 -7.78 -21.30 -2.74
N SER A 48 -8.11 -21.01 -1.47
CA SER A 48 -7.93 -21.94 -0.35
C SER A 48 -9.24 -22.58 0.11
N GLY A 49 -10.36 -22.28 -0.56
CA GLY A 49 -11.70 -22.74 -0.18
C GLY A 49 -12.25 -22.03 1.06
N ARG A 50 -11.52 -21.06 1.61
CA ARG A 50 -11.94 -20.23 2.74
C ARG A 50 -12.29 -18.84 2.23
N LYS A 51 -13.49 -18.37 2.55
CA LYS A 51 -13.90 -16.98 2.29
C LYS A 51 -13.17 -16.06 3.27
N ASN A 52 -12.50 -15.04 2.74
CA ASN A 52 -11.80 -14.02 3.50
C ASN A 52 -12.52 -12.69 3.34
N LEU A 53 -12.59 -11.88 4.39
CA LEU A 53 -13.04 -10.49 4.28
C LEU A 53 -11.83 -9.59 4.05
N LEU A 54 -11.76 -8.97 2.87
CA LEU A 54 -10.67 -8.07 2.51
C LEU A 54 -11.12 -6.61 2.56
N PHE A 55 -10.34 -5.78 3.23
CA PHE A 55 -10.51 -4.34 3.27
C PHE A 55 -9.45 -3.71 2.37
N VAL A 56 -9.87 -3.27 1.18
CA VAL A 56 -8.97 -2.79 0.14
C VAL A 56 -9.11 -1.28 0.02
N PHE A 57 -8.00 -0.56 0.10
CA PHE A 57 -7.96 0.90 0.01
C PHE A 57 -7.29 1.31 -1.32
N PRO A 58 -8.05 1.40 -2.44
CA PRO A 58 -7.49 1.70 -3.75
C PRO A 58 -7.09 3.18 -3.92
N ASP A 59 -7.66 4.06 -3.10
CA ASP A 59 -7.54 5.50 -3.21
C ASP A 59 -6.99 6.10 -1.91
N LEU A 60 -5.67 5.98 -1.75
CA LEU A 60 -4.94 6.66 -0.69
C LEU A 60 -3.79 7.45 -1.30
N ALA A 61 -3.64 8.69 -0.86
CA ALA A 61 -2.48 9.50 -1.18
C ALA A 61 -2.01 10.28 0.06
N VAL A 62 -0.75 10.68 0.06
CA VAL A 62 -0.13 11.43 1.15
C VAL A 62 0.47 12.71 0.58
N ARG A 63 0.14 13.85 1.19
CA ARG A 63 0.56 15.18 0.67
C ARG A 63 2.01 15.52 1.01
N ASN A 64 2.51 14.99 2.11
CA ASN A 64 3.80 15.37 2.68
C ASN A 64 4.87 14.32 2.36
N LEU A 65 6.08 14.79 2.07
CA LEU A 65 7.24 13.91 1.97
C LEU A 65 7.60 13.35 3.34
N GLY A 66 8.12 12.13 3.38
CA GLY A 66 8.55 11.50 4.63
C GLY A 66 8.28 10.01 4.67
N THR A 67 8.46 9.43 5.85
CA THR A 67 8.18 8.02 6.13
C THR A 67 6.97 7.94 7.04
N PHE A 68 6.01 7.11 6.67
CA PHE A 68 4.73 6.99 7.35
C PHE A 68 4.41 5.53 7.63
N ARG A 69 3.47 5.30 8.53
CA ARG A 69 2.80 4.01 8.75
C ARG A 69 1.30 4.25 8.70
N LEU A 70 0.57 3.32 8.11
CA LEU A 70 -0.90 3.32 8.17
C LEU A 70 -1.34 2.60 9.42
N ARG A 71 -2.31 3.18 10.11
CA ARG A 71 -3.01 2.55 11.23
C ARG A 71 -4.42 2.21 10.78
N TYR A 72 -4.73 0.93 10.82
CA TYR A 72 -6.01 0.37 10.41
C TYR A 72 -6.86 0.12 11.65
N LYS A 73 -8.11 0.57 11.60
CA LYS A 73 -9.11 0.34 12.66
C LYS A 73 -10.31 -0.36 12.05
N PHE A 74 -10.75 -1.43 12.71
CA PHE A 74 -11.94 -2.17 12.33
C PHE A 74 -13.08 -1.82 13.28
N PHE A 75 -14.23 -1.52 12.68
CA PHE A 75 -15.46 -1.16 13.40
C PHE A 75 -16.56 -2.11 12.97
N ASP A 76 -17.30 -2.63 13.94
CA ASP A 76 -18.57 -3.29 13.68
C ASP A 76 -19.70 -2.34 14.13
N LEU A 77 -20.41 -1.80 13.14
CA LEU A 77 -21.48 -0.83 13.36
C LEU A 77 -22.71 -1.42 14.06
N PHE A 78 -22.87 -2.75 14.05
CA PHE A 78 -24.02 -3.44 14.63
C PHE A 78 -23.71 -4.07 15.99
N SER A 79 -22.43 -4.10 16.38
CA SER A 79 -21.99 -4.64 17.68
C SER A 79 -22.30 -3.74 18.89
N SER A 80 -22.79 -2.52 18.66
CA SER A 80 -23.02 -1.55 19.75
C SER A 80 -24.30 -1.94 20.53
N PRO A 81 -24.24 -2.06 21.87
CA PRO A 81 -25.41 -2.30 22.70
C PRO A 81 -26.54 -1.27 22.45
N PRO A 82 -27.82 -1.65 22.61
CA PRO A 82 -28.92 -0.70 22.54
C PRO A 82 -28.70 0.45 23.52
N GLY A 83 -28.62 1.68 23.01
CA GLY A 83 -28.43 2.90 23.81
C GLY A 83 -26.99 3.43 23.87
N SER A 84 -25.98 2.70 23.42
CA SER A 84 -24.62 3.25 23.30
C SER A 84 -24.45 4.00 21.97
N ARG A 85 -24.02 5.27 22.06
CA ARG A 85 -23.72 6.11 20.89
C ARG A 85 -22.30 5.93 20.36
N HIS A 86 -21.54 5.00 20.92
CA HIS A 86 -20.14 4.79 20.60
C HIS A 86 -19.97 3.56 19.69
N THR A 87 -19.38 3.78 18.52
CA THR A 87 -18.81 2.71 17.70
C THR A 87 -17.54 2.21 18.37
N ASN A 88 -17.55 0.98 18.86
CA ASN A 88 -16.37 0.37 19.45
C ASN A 88 -15.40 -0.07 18.34
N ILE A 89 -14.13 0.30 18.49
CA ILE A 89 -13.04 -0.26 17.69
C ILE A 89 -12.88 -1.71 18.14
N GLN A 90 -13.15 -2.65 17.25
CA GLN A 90 -13.08 -4.09 17.54
C GLN A 90 -11.66 -4.62 17.38
N ALA A 91 -10.89 -4.05 16.46
CA ALA A 91 -9.49 -4.38 16.29
C ALA A 91 -8.71 -3.19 15.71
N GLU A 92 -7.41 -3.16 15.99
CA GLU A 92 -6.49 -2.16 15.49
C GLU A 92 -5.18 -2.84 15.05
N CYS A 93 -4.58 -2.35 13.97
CA CYS A 93 -3.28 -2.80 13.49
C CYS A 93 -2.48 -1.63 12.90
N ILE A 94 -1.17 -1.62 13.14
CA ILE A 94 -0.25 -0.67 12.49
C ILE A 94 0.52 -1.43 11.41
N GLY A 95 0.43 -0.94 10.17
CA GLY A 95 1.13 -1.51 9.03
C GLY A 95 2.63 -1.21 9.00
N GLY A 96 3.28 -1.75 7.97
CA GLY A 96 4.68 -1.46 7.67
C GLY A 96 4.93 0.01 7.32
N SER A 97 6.18 0.43 7.44
CA SER A 97 6.61 1.77 7.02
C SER A 97 6.73 1.89 5.50
N PHE A 98 6.28 3.01 4.96
CA PHE A 98 6.46 3.36 3.55
C PHE A 98 6.93 4.81 3.43
N ARG A 99 7.62 5.12 2.32
CA ARG A 99 8.22 6.44 2.07
C ARG A 99 7.51 7.15 0.92
N ILE A 100 7.24 8.43 1.13
CA ILE A 100 6.78 9.36 0.09
C ILE A 100 8.00 10.11 -0.46
N PHE A 101 8.23 9.96 -1.76
CA PHE A 101 9.37 10.53 -2.47
C PHE A 101 9.00 11.85 -3.14
N SER A 102 9.98 12.73 -3.31
CA SER A 102 9.85 13.84 -4.24
C SER A 102 9.84 13.33 -5.68
N THR A 103 9.33 14.13 -6.62
CA THR A 103 9.29 13.77 -8.05
C THR A 103 10.65 13.34 -8.60
N LYS A 104 11.74 13.98 -8.14
CA LYS A 104 13.11 13.70 -8.60
C LYS A 104 13.67 12.37 -8.08
N HIS A 105 13.23 11.92 -6.91
CA HIS A 105 13.74 10.70 -6.26
C HIS A 105 12.72 9.56 -6.30
N PHE A 106 11.63 9.72 -7.04
CA PHE A 106 10.60 8.70 -7.13
C PHE A 106 11.11 7.51 -7.96
N PRO A 107 11.20 6.29 -7.39
CA PRO A 107 11.74 5.12 -8.07
C PRO A 107 10.80 4.55 -9.15
N GLY A 108 9.63 5.16 -9.34
CA GLY A 108 8.58 4.62 -10.20
C GLY A 108 7.63 3.68 -9.45
N LEU A 109 6.49 3.40 -10.09
CA LEU A 109 5.52 2.43 -9.58
C LEU A 109 5.94 1.02 -9.98
N GLN A 110 5.90 0.12 -9.00
CA GLN A 110 6.13 -1.31 -9.21
C GLN A 110 4.96 -1.96 -9.95
N ILE A 111 5.20 -3.14 -10.52
CA ILE A 111 4.13 -3.99 -11.01
C ILE A 111 3.19 -4.42 -9.89
N SER A 112 1.91 -4.59 -10.23
CA SER A 112 0.94 -5.10 -9.28
C SER A 112 1.35 -6.50 -8.83
N THR A 113 1.25 -6.74 -7.52
CA THR A 113 1.51 -8.06 -6.94
C THR A 113 0.46 -9.07 -7.38
N ASP A 114 0.75 -10.36 -7.26
CA ASP A 114 -0.21 -11.41 -7.60
C ASP A 114 -1.44 -11.40 -6.70
N LEU A 115 -1.32 -10.88 -5.47
CA LEU A 115 -2.46 -10.65 -4.60
C LEU A 115 -3.36 -9.54 -5.17
N THR A 116 -2.79 -8.41 -5.58
CA THR A 116 -3.53 -7.30 -6.20
C THR A 116 -4.26 -7.74 -7.47
N LYS A 117 -3.60 -8.52 -8.35
CA LYS A 117 -4.20 -9.05 -9.57
C LYS A 117 -5.38 -9.99 -9.27
N ARG A 118 -5.21 -10.91 -8.31
CA ARG A 118 -6.29 -11.82 -7.89
C ARG A 118 -7.49 -11.06 -7.33
N ILE A 119 -7.25 -10.10 -6.43
CA ILE A 119 -8.32 -9.25 -5.87
C ILE A 119 -9.09 -8.52 -6.97
N SER A 120 -8.39 -7.99 -7.97
CA SER A 120 -9.02 -7.33 -9.13
C SER A 120 -9.85 -8.29 -9.97
N ALA A 121 -9.39 -9.52 -10.18
CA ALA A 121 -10.15 -10.56 -10.88
C ALA A 121 -11.46 -10.94 -10.17
N HIS A 122 -11.55 -10.71 -8.85
CA HIS A 122 -12.78 -10.88 -8.06
C HIS A 122 -13.69 -9.64 -8.05
N GLY A 123 -13.48 -8.67 -8.95
CA GLY A 123 -14.40 -7.54 -9.16
C GLY A 123 -14.12 -6.31 -8.30
N VAL A 124 -13.03 -6.30 -7.51
CA VAL A 124 -12.61 -5.07 -6.81
C VAL A 124 -11.92 -4.14 -7.81
N ALA A 125 -12.42 -2.92 -7.92
CA ALA A 125 -11.85 -1.90 -8.81
C ALA A 125 -10.45 -1.46 -8.32
N LEU A 126 -9.41 -1.99 -8.98
CA LEU A 126 -8.01 -1.70 -8.68
C LEU A 126 -7.28 -1.28 -9.96
N ASN A 127 -6.28 -0.40 -9.82
CA ASN A 127 -5.38 -0.07 -10.92
C ASN A 127 -4.31 -1.16 -11.06
N ILE A 128 -4.42 -1.98 -12.10
CA ILE A 128 -3.48 -3.08 -12.38
C ILE A 128 -2.40 -2.64 -13.35
N ARG A 129 -1.14 -2.79 -12.94
CA ARG A 129 0.05 -2.48 -13.75
C ARG A 129 0.80 -3.77 -14.07
N ASN A 130 0.74 -4.20 -15.33
CA ASN A 130 1.46 -5.35 -15.86
C ASN A 130 2.80 -4.93 -16.49
N SER A 131 3.87 -5.69 -16.25
CA SER A 131 5.15 -5.53 -16.94
C SER A 131 5.17 -6.34 -18.22
N GLU A 132 4.61 -5.82 -19.31
CA GLU A 132 5.09 -6.13 -20.66
C GLU A 132 4.68 -4.99 -21.60
N ARG A 133 5.41 -3.87 -21.55
CA ARG A 133 5.64 -3.12 -22.79
C ARG A 133 6.83 -3.79 -23.47
N ARG A 134 6.60 -4.94 -24.11
CA ARG A 134 7.53 -5.39 -25.16
C ARG A 134 7.48 -4.28 -26.21
N ASN A 135 8.54 -3.48 -26.26
CA ASN A 135 8.83 -2.62 -27.40
C ASN A 135 8.81 -3.52 -28.63
N LYS A 136 7.70 -3.53 -29.36
CA LYS A 136 7.63 -4.07 -30.70
C LYS A 136 8.44 -3.09 -31.54
N LYS A 137 9.77 -3.27 -31.54
CA LYS A 137 10.66 -2.65 -32.53
C LYS A 137 10.02 -2.98 -33.88
N ARG A 138 9.43 -1.98 -34.52
CA ARG A 138 9.09 -2.05 -35.93
C ARG A 138 10.41 -2.31 -36.63
N LYS A 139 10.60 -3.55 -37.06
CA LYS A 139 11.63 -3.91 -38.03
C LYS A 139 11.03 -3.47 -39.37
N ASP A 140 11.11 -2.17 -39.65
CA ASP A 140 10.79 -1.66 -40.98
C ASP A 140 11.92 -2.16 -41.89
N GLY A 141 11.64 -3.31 -42.52
CA GLY A 141 12.45 -3.86 -43.59
C GLY A 141 12.34 -2.94 -44.80
N ASN A 142 13.43 -2.24 -45.08
CA ASN A 142 13.65 -1.53 -46.33
C ASN A 142 13.90 -2.55 -47.44
N ASP A 143 12.85 -2.98 -48.13
CA ASP A 143 12.95 -3.61 -49.45
C ASP A 143 12.25 -2.69 -50.47
N ARG A 144 13.07 -1.94 -51.20
CA ARG A 144 12.68 -1.21 -52.40
C ARG A 144 12.41 -2.25 -53.50
N CYS A 145 11.15 -2.52 -53.82
CA CYS A 145 10.81 -3.07 -55.13
C CYS A 145 10.71 -1.89 -56.10
N GLN A 146 11.68 -1.85 -57.01
CA GLN A 146 11.72 -0.95 -58.14
C GLN A 146 10.53 -1.22 -59.06
N ILE A 147 10.10 -0.13 -59.70
CA ILE A 147 9.13 -0.03 -60.78
C ILE A 147 9.59 -0.93 -61.93
N ASP A 148 8.71 -1.80 -62.40
CA ASP A 148 8.72 -2.26 -63.79
C ASP A 148 7.41 -1.80 -64.43
N ASP A 149 7.55 -0.85 -65.34
CA ASP A 149 6.56 -0.45 -66.34
C ASP A 149 6.30 -1.64 -67.28
N GLU A 150 5.05 -2.06 -67.48
CA GLU A 150 4.60 -2.47 -68.82
C GLU A 150 3.07 -2.51 -68.96
N ILE A 151 2.68 -2.18 -70.19
CA ILE A 151 1.38 -1.79 -70.71
C ILE A 151 0.57 -3.01 -71.18
N TYR A 152 -0.74 -3.04 -70.89
CA TYR A 152 -1.79 -3.21 -71.91
C TYR A 152 -3.13 -2.63 -71.43
#